data_AF-A0A956CXB6-F1
#
_entry.id   AF-A0A956CXB6-F1
#
_cell.length_a   1.000
_cell.length_b   1.000
_cell.length_c   1.000
_cell.angle_alpha   90.00
_cell.angle_beta   90.00
_cell.angle_gamma   90.00
#
_symmetry.space_group_name_H-M   'P 1'
#
loop_
_entity.id
_entity.type
_entity.pdbx_description
1 polymer ?
#
loop_
_entity_poly.entity_id
_entity_poly.type
_entity_poly.pdbx_seq_one_letter_code
_entity_poly.pdbx_strand_id
1 'polypeptide(L)'
;MPDPLMRVSHLSSNLTALDALGDEIAARIRERCAAEIQTIETSIRTAWLPIELDVALTAAVEDIAGVEGARKWGRDAIAESGRGPLLGPILSALHRLGVSPHAALRRVPYGWTLIYRHCGDVRYEHVDEGAAAIVVEGVPEAMRELSYLRGIAAALDGVVELGGGEEIFTQLSVDGDVVRFDCRWSQR
;
A
#
# COMPACT_ATOMS: atom_id res chain seq x y z
N MET A 1 -8.70 21.94 2.18
CA MET A 1 -7.45 21.22 2.54
C MET A 1 -6.62 21.09 1.28
N PRO A 2 -5.28 21.01 1.35
CA PRO A 2 -4.47 20.71 0.16
C PRO A 2 -4.86 19.35 -0.43
N ASP A 3 -4.69 19.20 -1.74
CA ASP A 3 -5.06 17.97 -2.44
C ASP A 3 -4.18 16.79 -1.99
N PRO A 4 -4.75 15.59 -1.77
CA PRO A 4 -4.00 14.39 -1.44
C PRO A 4 -3.20 13.89 -2.63
N LEU A 5 -1.90 13.61 -2.42
CA LEU A 5 -0.98 13.24 -3.49
C LEU A 5 -0.21 11.96 -3.17
N MET A 6 0.19 11.27 -4.23
CA MET A 6 0.99 10.05 -4.19
C MET A 6 2.22 10.16 -5.10
N ARG A 7 3.30 9.50 -4.70
CA ARG A 7 4.55 9.48 -5.44
C ARG A 7 4.43 8.64 -6.71
N VAL A 8 4.83 9.20 -7.86
CA VAL A 8 4.81 8.49 -9.16
C VAL A 8 5.58 7.20 -9.13
N SER A 9 6.76 7.14 -8.48
CA SER A 9 7.52 5.88 -8.41
C SER A 9 6.78 4.76 -7.66
N HIS A 10 5.90 5.09 -6.71
CA HIS A 10 5.06 4.07 -6.05
C HIS A 10 3.89 3.66 -6.96
N LEU A 11 3.23 4.62 -7.60
CA LEU A 11 2.21 4.34 -8.64
C LEU A 11 2.77 3.43 -9.75
N SER A 12 4.00 3.67 -10.20
CA SER A 12 4.66 2.80 -11.18
C SER A 12 4.86 1.37 -10.66
N SER A 13 5.22 1.19 -9.39
CA SER A 13 5.30 -0.14 -8.77
C SER A 13 3.94 -0.83 -8.72
N ASN A 14 2.86 -0.09 -8.46
CA ASN A 14 1.49 -0.60 -8.52
C ASN A 14 1.13 -1.10 -9.93
N LEU A 15 1.56 -0.37 -10.98
CA LEU A 15 1.37 -0.79 -12.37
C LEU A 15 2.19 -2.03 -12.75
N THR A 16 3.42 -2.15 -12.26
CA THR A 16 4.24 -3.36 -12.47
C THR A 16 3.62 -4.57 -11.78
N ALA A 17 3.06 -4.39 -10.58
CA ALA A 17 2.46 -5.49 -9.82
C ALA A 17 1.20 -6.08 -10.46
N LEU A 18 0.57 -5.39 -11.42
CA LEU A 18 -0.57 -5.92 -12.19
C LEU A 18 -0.22 -7.24 -12.90
N ASP A 19 1.02 -7.38 -13.35
CA ASP A 19 1.48 -8.56 -14.09
C ASP A 19 1.35 -9.84 -13.24
N ALA A 20 1.38 -9.71 -11.91
CA ALA A 20 1.22 -10.81 -10.98
C ALA A 20 -0.23 -11.35 -10.86
N LEU A 21 -1.21 -10.69 -11.49
CA LEU A 21 -2.60 -11.12 -11.59
C LEU A 21 -2.87 -12.02 -12.82
N GLY A 22 -1.88 -12.17 -13.71
CA GLY A 22 -2.00 -12.90 -14.97
C GLY A 22 -2.46 -12.02 -16.13
N ASP A 23 -1.99 -12.37 -17.32
CA ASP A 23 -2.06 -11.51 -18.53
C ASP A 23 -3.47 -11.03 -18.88
N GLU A 24 -4.48 -11.91 -18.77
CA GLU A 24 -5.87 -11.57 -19.10
C GLU A 24 -6.45 -10.54 -18.12
N ILE A 25 -6.26 -10.74 -16.81
CA ILE A 25 -6.75 -9.83 -15.77
C ILE A 25 -6.02 -8.50 -15.87
N ALA A 26 -4.69 -8.53 -16.01
CA ALA A 26 -3.87 -7.34 -16.17
C ALA A 26 -4.28 -6.53 -17.40
N ALA A 27 -4.53 -7.17 -18.55
CA ALA A 27 -4.98 -6.49 -19.77
C ALA A 27 -6.32 -5.78 -19.57
N ARG A 28 -7.29 -6.44 -18.92
CA ARG A 28 -8.61 -5.84 -18.62
C ARG A 28 -8.51 -4.64 -17.69
N ILE A 29 -7.64 -4.70 -16.66
CA ILE A 29 -7.40 -3.57 -15.76
C ILE A 29 -6.72 -2.42 -16.51
N ARG A 30 -5.72 -2.73 -17.35
CA ARG A 30 -5.01 -1.73 -18.17
C ARG A 30 -5.93 -1.03 -19.16
N GLU A 31 -6.84 -1.76 -19.78
CA GLU A 31 -7.88 -1.19 -20.65
C GLU A 31 -8.83 -0.29 -19.85
N ARG A 32 -9.28 -0.74 -18.68
CA ARG A 32 -10.22 0.00 -17.83
C ARG A 32 -9.64 1.32 -17.30
N CYS A 33 -8.35 1.33 -16.98
CA CYS A 33 -7.64 2.47 -16.37
C CYS A 33 -6.66 3.14 -17.35
N ALA A 34 -6.94 3.09 -18.66
CA ALA A 34 -5.97 3.50 -19.68
C ALA A 34 -5.53 4.98 -19.52
N ALA A 35 -6.45 5.87 -19.13
CA ALA A 35 -6.15 7.29 -18.96
C ALA A 35 -5.28 7.55 -17.71
N GLU A 36 -5.60 6.88 -16.61
CA GLU A 36 -4.85 6.95 -15.35
C GLU A 36 -3.44 6.41 -15.54
N ILE A 37 -3.33 5.24 -16.20
CA ILE A 37 -2.05 4.60 -16.51
C ILE A 37 -1.20 5.49 -17.41
N GLN A 38 -1.77 6.04 -18.49
CA GLN A 38 -1.05 6.95 -19.37
C GLN A 38 -0.51 8.17 -18.60
N THR A 39 -1.29 8.71 -17.66
CA THR A 39 -0.86 9.83 -16.81
C THR A 39 0.32 9.43 -15.92
N ILE A 40 0.29 8.23 -15.33
CA ILE A 40 1.38 7.71 -14.48
C ILE A 40 2.65 7.48 -15.32
N GLU A 41 2.54 6.79 -16.46
CA GLU A 41 3.67 6.38 -17.29
C GLU A 41 4.40 7.57 -17.95
N THR A 42 3.67 8.63 -18.29
CA THR A 42 4.24 9.84 -18.90
C THR A 42 4.81 10.81 -17.86
N SER A 43 4.59 10.58 -16.57
CA SER A 43 5.07 11.43 -15.48
C SER A 43 6.49 11.08 -15.04
N ILE A 44 7.24 12.08 -14.56
CA ILE A 44 8.57 11.84 -13.98
C ILE A 44 8.43 11.09 -12.64
N ARG A 45 9.31 10.12 -12.38
CA ARG A 45 9.22 9.23 -11.19
C ARG A 45 9.21 9.95 -9.84
N THR A 46 9.82 11.12 -9.75
CA THR A 46 9.88 11.94 -8.53
C THR A 46 8.71 12.91 -8.39
N ALA A 47 7.82 13.01 -9.38
CA ALA A 47 6.63 13.84 -9.28
C ALA A 47 5.62 13.27 -8.28
N TRP A 48 4.67 14.12 -7.93
CA TRP A 48 3.51 13.81 -7.10
C TRP A 48 2.27 13.96 -7.98
N LEU A 49 1.39 12.97 -7.94
CA LEU A 49 0.13 12.96 -8.68
C LEU A 49 -1.07 12.87 -7.72
N PRO A 50 -2.28 13.26 -8.15
CA PRO A 50 -3.49 13.10 -7.36
C PRO A 50 -3.70 11.63 -6.94
N ILE A 51 -4.10 11.42 -5.69
CA ILE A 51 -4.33 10.08 -5.11
C ILE A 51 -5.44 9.32 -5.85
N GLU A 52 -6.37 10.04 -6.47
CA GLU A 52 -7.53 9.51 -7.16
C GLU A 52 -7.15 8.55 -8.29
N LEU A 53 -5.95 8.69 -8.86
CA LEU A 53 -5.42 7.73 -9.84
C LEU A 53 -5.21 6.34 -9.24
N ASP A 54 -4.70 6.26 -8.01
CA ASP A 54 -4.50 4.99 -7.30
C ASP A 54 -5.80 4.43 -6.74
N VAL A 55 -6.71 5.31 -6.31
CA VAL A 55 -8.06 4.94 -5.86
C VAL A 55 -8.82 4.27 -7.00
N ALA A 56 -8.84 4.90 -8.19
CA ALA A 56 -9.47 4.35 -9.38
C ALA A 56 -8.83 3.02 -9.82
N LEU A 57 -7.49 2.94 -9.80
CA LEU A 57 -6.77 1.70 -10.11
C LEU A 57 -7.13 0.57 -9.13
N THR A 58 -7.11 0.86 -7.83
CA THR A 58 -7.43 -0.13 -6.78
C THR A 58 -8.87 -0.63 -6.89
N ALA A 59 -9.82 0.27 -7.14
CA ALA A 59 -11.21 -0.10 -7.38
C ALA A 59 -11.34 -1.02 -8.60
N ALA A 60 -10.67 -0.70 -9.72
CA ALA A 60 -10.69 -1.55 -10.91
C ALA A 60 -10.06 -2.94 -10.67
N VAL A 61 -8.99 -3.01 -9.88
CA VAL A 61 -8.38 -4.29 -9.49
C VAL A 61 -9.37 -5.12 -8.68
N GLU A 62 -10.02 -4.56 -7.66
CA GLU A 62 -11.01 -5.28 -6.85
C GLU A 62 -12.22 -5.73 -7.69
N ASP A 63 -12.73 -4.87 -8.57
CA ASP A 63 -13.87 -5.17 -9.44
C ASP A 63 -13.60 -6.32 -10.42
N ILE A 64 -12.37 -6.40 -10.96
CA ILE A 64 -12.01 -7.35 -12.03
C ILE A 64 -11.42 -8.65 -11.46
N ALA A 65 -10.51 -8.54 -10.49
CA ALA A 65 -9.79 -9.67 -9.91
C ALA A 65 -10.43 -10.20 -8.62
N GLY A 66 -11.42 -9.49 -8.07
CA GLY A 66 -12.02 -9.77 -6.78
C GLY A 66 -11.14 -9.37 -5.61
N VAL A 67 -11.70 -9.48 -4.40
CA VAL A 67 -11.05 -9.08 -3.14
C VAL A 67 -9.71 -9.82 -2.93
N GLU A 68 -9.66 -11.13 -3.20
CA GLU A 68 -8.42 -11.91 -3.04
C GLU A 68 -7.36 -11.53 -4.06
N GLY A 69 -7.77 -11.22 -5.30
CA GLY A 69 -6.86 -10.70 -6.33
C GLY A 69 -6.28 -9.35 -5.94
N ALA A 70 -7.12 -8.41 -5.50
CA ALA A 70 -6.68 -7.12 -4.97
C ALA A 70 -5.75 -7.26 -3.76
N ARG A 71 -6.04 -8.21 -2.86
CA ARG A 71 -5.19 -8.50 -1.71
C ARG A 71 -3.81 -9.00 -2.13
N LYS A 72 -3.75 -9.93 -3.10
CA LYS A 72 -2.48 -10.40 -3.65
C LYS A 72 -1.70 -9.25 -4.33
N TRP A 73 -2.37 -8.48 -5.18
CA TRP A 73 -1.77 -7.34 -5.86
C TRP A 73 -1.20 -6.30 -4.90
N GLY A 74 -1.92 -5.94 -3.83
CA GLY A 74 -1.44 -4.98 -2.83
C GLY A 74 -0.15 -5.44 -2.13
N ARG A 75 -0.05 -6.74 -1.80
CA ARG A 75 1.20 -7.33 -1.26
C ARG A 75 2.34 -7.27 -2.26
N ASP A 76 2.08 -7.62 -3.52
CA ASP A 76 3.09 -7.62 -4.58
C ASP A 76 3.57 -6.18 -4.90
N ALA A 77 2.67 -5.21 -4.86
CA ALA A 77 2.95 -3.80 -5.12
C ALA A 77 3.89 -3.18 -4.08
N ILE A 78 3.70 -3.49 -2.79
CA ILE A 78 4.62 -3.02 -1.75
C ILE A 78 5.98 -3.71 -1.84
N ALA A 79 6.01 -5.01 -2.18
CA ALA A 79 7.24 -5.75 -2.42
C ALA A 79 8.03 -5.15 -3.59
N GLU A 80 7.36 -4.82 -4.69
CA GLU A 80 7.98 -4.16 -5.84
C GLU A 80 8.51 -2.77 -5.49
N SER A 81 7.76 -2.01 -4.71
CA SER A 81 8.20 -0.71 -4.21
C SER A 81 9.44 -0.81 -3.32
N GLY A 82 9.53 -1.90 -2.54
CA GLY A 82 10.70 -2.26 -1.72
C GLY A 82 11.94 -2.64 -2.54
N ARG A 83 11.80 -3.03 -3.81
CA ARG A 83 12.93 -3.23 -4.74
C ARG A 83 13.37 -1.92 -5.41
N GLY A 84 12.47 -0.94 -5.47
CA GLY A 84 12.72 0.36 -6.08
C GLY A 84 13.55 1.32 -5.20
N PRO A 85 14.03 2.44 -5.77
CA PRO A 85 14.85 3.42 -5.05
C PRO A 85 14.09 4.20 -3.97
N LEU A 86 12.76 4.18 -3.99
CA LEU A 86 11.93 4.89 -3.01
C LEU A 86 11.97 4.22 -1.63
N LEU A 87 11.65 2.92 -1.57
CA LEU A 87 11.56 2.18 -0.30
C LEU A 87 12.72 1.18 -0.10
N GLY A 88 13.51 0.89 -1.14
CA GLY A 88 14.66 -0.01 -1.06
C GLY A 88 15.67 0.32 0.06
N PRO A 89 15.99 1.59 0.33
CA PRO A 89 16.83 1.94 1.48
C PRO A 89 16.23 1.55 2.84
N ILE A 90 14.90 1.62 3.00
CA ILE A 90 14.21 1.22 4.23
C ILE A 90 14.31 -0.30 4.41
N LEU A 91 14.01 -1.06 3.34
CA LEU A 91 14.08 -2.52 3.37
C LEU A 91 15.52 -3.00 3.61
N SER A 92 16.50 -2.35 2.99
CA SER A 92 17.92 -2.64 3.21
C SER A 92 18.35 -2.38 4.65
N ALA A 93 17.85 -1.31 5.28
CA ALA A 93 18.11 -1.01 6.68
C ALA A 93 17.44 -2.05 7.62
N LEU A 94 16.23 -2.49 7.29
CA LEU A 94 15.52 -3.56 8.03
C LEU A 94 16.34 -4.86 8.04
N HIS A 95 16.82 -5.31 6.88
CA HIS A 95 17.65 -6.50 6.78
C HIS A 95 18.95 -6.41 7.59
N ARG A 96 19.53 -5.22 7.72
CA ARG A 96 20.78 -5.01 8.49
C ARG A 96 20.57 -4.95 10.01
N LEU A 97 19.39 -4.52 10.46
CA LEU A 97 19.11 -4.27 11.88
C LEU A 97 18.36 -5.42 12.58
N GLY A 98 17.97 -6.45 11.83
CA GLY A 98 17.16 -7.56 12.31
C GLY A 98 15.74 -7.48 11.74
N VAL A 99 15.35 -8.57 11.07
CA VAL A 99 14.05 -8.68 10.40
C VAL A 99 13.00 -9.15 11.41
N SER A 100 11.98 -8.33 11.65
CA SER A 100 10.76 -8.73 12.35
C SER A 100 9.56 -7.93 11.85
N PRO A 101 8.34 -8.45 11.97
CA PRO A 101 7.12 -7.72 11.60
C PRO A 101 7.00 -6.37 12.32
N HIS A 102 7.32 -6.33 13.62
CA HIS A 102 7.34 -5.08 14.36
C HIS A 102 8.38 -4.08 13.82
N ALA A 103 9.58 -4.56 13.48
CA ALA A 103 10.61 -3.69 12.93
C ALA A 103 10.20 -3.12 11.57
N ALA A 104 9.50 -3.90 10.74
CA ALA A 104 8.96 -3.46 9.46
C ALA A 104 7.82 -2.44 9.65
N LEU A 105 6.81 -2.76 10.47
CA LEU A 105 5.65 -1.90 10.72
C LEU A 105 6.04 -0.57 11.39
N ARG A 106 7.06 -0.55 12.26
CA ARG A 106 7.61 0.69 12.83
C ARG A 106 8.17 1.66 11.78
N ARG A 107 8.49 1.19 10.56
CA ARG A 107 8.95 2.04 9.45
C ARG A 107 7.81 2.60 8.60
N VAL A 108 6.59 2.09 8.75
CA VAL A 108 5.43 2.53 7.97
C VAL A 108 5.19 4.04 8.08
N PRO A 109 5.23 4.70 9.26
CA PRO A 109 5.09 6.16 9.33
C PRO A 109 6.09 6.92 8.44
N TYR A 110 7.36 6.48 8.40
CA TYR A 110 8.35 7.11 7.54
C TYR A 110 8.10 6.79 6.07
N GLY A 111 7.83 5.53 5.72
CA GLY A 111 7.47 5.12 4.36
C GLY A 111 6.26 5.89 3.81
N TRP A 112 5.26 6.15 4.65
CA TRP A 112 4.09 6.94 4.33
C TRP A 112 4.47 8.33 3.82
N THR A 113 5.40 9.03 4.48
CA THR A 113 5.85 10.36 4.04
C THR A 113 6.62 10.37 2.72
N LEU A 114 7.20 9.23 2.32
CA LEU A 114 7.88 9.09 1.03
C LEU A 114 6.89 8.86 -0.11
N ILE A 115 5.80 8.16 0.21
CA ILE A 115 4.76 7.72 -0.73
C ILE A 115 3.66 8.75 -0.88
N TYR A 116 3.24 9.41 0.20
CA TYR A 116 2.04 10.25 0.25
C TYR A 116 2.34 11.68 0.72
N ARG A 117 1.47 12.62 0.33
CA ARG A 117 1.37 13.98 0.90
C ARG A 117 -0.09 14.32 1.14
N HIS A 118 -0.35 14.98 2.26
CA HIS A 118 -1.70 15.42 2.63
C HIS A 118 -2.70 14.26 2.77
N CYS A 119 -2.21 13.07 3.13
CA CYS A 119 -2.98 11.83 3.26
C CYS A 119 -3.14 11.40 4.74
N GLY A 120 -3.17 12.36 5.66
CA GLY A 120 -3.22 12.10 7.09
C GLY A 120 -1.86 11.74 7.71
N ASP A 121 -1.86 11.67 9.04
CA ASP A 121 -0.71 11.37 9.88
C ASP A 121 -0.76 9.91 10.33
N VAL A 122 0.37 9.20 10.20
CA VAL A 122 0.46 7.77 10.48
C VAL A 122 1.27 7.49 11.72
N ARG A 123 0.76 6.60 12.56
CA ARG A 123 1.46 6.11 13.75
C ARG A 123 1.36 4.60 13.90
N TYR A 124 2.44 4.03 14.42
CA TYR A 124 2.53 2.63 14.79
C TYR A 124 2.16 2.45 16.27
N GLU A 125 1.35 1.45 16.57
CA GLU A 125 1.05 1.00 17.92
C GLU A 125 1.46 -0.47 18.08
N HIS A 126 2.21 -0.77 19.14
CA HIS A 126 2.44 -2.16 19.54
C HIS A 126 1.23 -2.67 20.31
N VAL A 127 0.69 -3.83 19.93
CA VAL A 127 -0.43 -4.48 20.64
C VAL A 127 0.11 -5.64 21.48
N ASP A 128 0.76 -6.60 20.83
CA ASP A 128 1.46 -7.74 21.44
C ASP A 128 2.52 -8.30 20.46
N GLU A 129 3.13 -9.45 20.78
CA GLU A 129 4.20 -10.07 19.97
C GLU A 129 3.78 -10.58 18.58
N GLY A 130 2.48 -10.84 18.38
CA GLY A 130 1.87 -11.30 17.13
C GLY A 130 0.95 -10.26 16.49
N ALA A 131 0.89 -9.05 17.04
CA ALA A 131 -0.05 -8.02 16.61
C ALA A 131 0.46 -6.59 16.79
N ALA A 132 0.12 -5.74 15.83
CA ALA A 132 0.34 -4.31 15.91
C ALA A 132 -0.78 -3.57 15.17
N ALA A 133 -0.87 -2.26 15.36
CA ALA A 133 -1.77 -1.43 14.59
C ALA A 133 -1.05 -0.28 13.89
N ILE A 134 -1.55 0.05 12.71
CA ILE A 134 -1.25 1.29 12.02
C ILE A 134 -2.51 2.15 12.07
N VAL A 135 -2.38 3.33 12.68
CA VAL A 135 -3.47 4.30 12.77
C VAL A 135 -3.14 5.49 11.87
N VAL A 136 -4.10 5.86 11.04
CA VAL A 136 -4.03 7.03 10.16
C VAL A 136 -5.11 8.01 10.59
N GLU A 137 -4.70 9.21 10.98
CA GLU A 137 -5.60 10.29 11.42
C GLU A 137 -5.66 11.38 10.34
N GLY A 138 -6.83 11.98 10.13
CA GLY A 138 -7.00 13.00 9.10
C GLY A 138 -7.01 12.45 7.67
N VAL A 139 -7.56 11.24 7.46
CA VAL A 139 -7.67 10.60 6.15
C VAL A 139 -8.61 11.41 5.24
N PRO A 140 -8.13 11.88 4.08
CA PRO A 140 -8.94 12.62 3.10
C PRO A 140 -10.09 11.77 2.55
N GLU A 141 -11.18 12.44 2.16
CA GLU A 141 -12.37 11.77 1.61
C GLU A 141 -12.07 10.86 0.43
N ALA A 142 -11.20 11.31 -0.49
CA ALA A 142 -10.79 10.53 -1.66
C ALA A 142 -10.19 9.16 -1.31
N MET A 143 -9.59 9.00 -0.12
CA MET A 143 -8.99 7.74 0.31
C MET A 143 -9.95 6.85 1.13
N ARG A 144 -11.14 7.33 1.46
CA ARG A 144 -12.08 6.60 2.33
C ARG A 144 -12.92 5.55 1.59
N GLU A 145 -12.71 5.38 0.30
CA GLU A 145 -13.29 4.26 -0.44
C GLU A 145 -12.81 2.92 0.13
N LEU A 146 -13.76 2.01 0.38
CA LEU A 146 -13.47 0.76 1.08
C LEU A 146 -12.48 -0.12 0.31
N SER A 147 -12.55 -0.14 -1.02
CA SER A 147 -11.59 -0.84 -1.88
C SER A 147 -10.17 -0.30 -1.70
N TYR A 148 -10.04 1.02 -1.65
CA TYR A 148 -8.76 1.66 -1.42
C TYR A 148 -8.17 1.33 -0.05
N LEU A 149 -8.98 1.41 1.00
CA LEU A 149 -8.56 1.03 2.35
C LEU A 149 -8.18 -0.45 2.44
N ARG A 150 -8.89 -1.35 1.73
CA ARG A 150 -8.50 -2.76 1.61
C ARG A 150 -7.17 -2.94 0.87
N GLY A 151 -6.91 -2.13 -0.15
CA GLY A 151 -5.61 -2.08 -0.84
C GLY A 151 -4.48 -1.70 0.12
N ILE A 152 -4.68 -0.70 0.98
CA ILE A 152 -3.72 -0.33 2.03
C ILE A 152 -3.52 -1.48 3.03
N ALA A 153 -4.60 -2.12 3.48
CA ALA A 153 -4.52 -3.28 4.38
C ALA A 153 -3.71 -4.43 3.74
N ALA A 154 -3.91 -4.68 2.45
CA ALA A 154 -3.13 -5.67 1.70
C ALA A 154 -1.65 -5.28 1.55
N ALA A 155 -1.34 -4.00 1.33
CA ALA A 155 0.04 -3.53 1.35
C ALA A 155 0.68 -3.71 2.75
N LEU A 156 -0.07 -3.50 3.83
CA LEU A 156 0.41 -3.74 5.19
C LEU A 156 0.66 -5.23 5.46
N ASP A 157 -0.16 -6.14 4.90
CA ASP A 157 0.15 -7.57 4.93
C ASP A 157 1.52 -7.84 4.28
N GLY A 158 1.81 -7.21 3.15
CA GLY A 158 3.10 -7.34 2.47
C GLY A 158 4.27 -6.75 3.28
N VAL A 159 4.05 -5.68 4.05
CA VAL A 159 5.06 -5.16 4.99
C VAL A 159 5.36 -6.18 6.11
N VAL A 160 4.34 -6.84 6.64
CA VAL A 160 4.51 -7.90 7.65
C VAL A 160 5.27 -9.09 7.07
N GLU A 161 4.96 -9.47 5.83
CA GLU A 161 5.65 -10.54 5.09
C GLU A 161 7.14 -10.23 4.87
N LEU A 162 7.46 -8.99 4.47
CA LEU A 162 8.85 -8.50 4.38
C LEU A 162 9.57 -8.50 5.75
N GLY A 163 8.80 -8.38 6.83
CA GLY A 163 9.26 -8.55 8.21
C GLY A 163 9.39 -10.01 8.66
N GLY A 164 9.05 -10.99 7.81
CA GLY A 164 9.14 -12.42 8.11
C GLY A 164 7.96 -13.01 8.87
N GLY A 165 6.81 -12.32 8.94
CA GLY A 165 5.59 -12.85 9.53
C GLY A 165 4.91 -13.88 8.62
N GLU A 166 4.12 -14.79 9.22
CA GLU A 166 3.32 -15.79 8.51
C GLU A 166 1.84 -15.71 8.95
N GLU A 167 0.94 -16.42 8.27
CA GLU A 167 -0.53 -16.41 8.54
C GLU A 167 -1.12 -15.01 8.72
N ILE A 168 -0.74 -14.11 7.81
CA ILE A 168 -0.92 -12.68 7.97
C ILE A 168 -2.38 -12.28 7.71
N PHE A 169 -2.90 -11.40 8.56
CA PHE A 169 -4.21 -10.79 8.38
C PHE A 169 -4.26 -9.37 8.93
N THR A 170 -4.71 -8.43 8.10
CA THR A 170 -4.97 -7.04 8.51
C THR A 170 -6.47 -6.75 8.46
N GLN A 171 -7.04 -6.38 9.60
CA GLN A 171 -8.42 -5.90 9.70
C GLN A 171 -8.43 -4.38 9.70
N LEU A 172 -9.38 -3.76 8.99
CA LEU A 172 -9.56 -2.31 9.01
C LEU A 172 -10.84 -1.90 9.75
N SER A 173 -10.79 -0.75 10.40
CA SER A 173 -11.95 -0.04 10.95
C SER A 173 -11.85 1.45 10.64
N VAL A 174 -13.00 2.09 10.50
CA VAL A 174 -13.11 3.52 10.13
C VAL A 174 -14.00 4.22 11.15
N ASP A 175 -13.51 5.32 11.71
CA ASP A 175 -14.26 6.23 12.58
C ASP A 175 -14.01 7.67 12.12
N GLY A 176 -14.95 8.24 11.37
CA GLY A 176 -14.80 9.57 10.78
C GLY A 176 -13.64 9.66 9.78
N ASP A 177 -12.61 10.45 10.11
CA ASP A 177 -11.37 10.60 9.35
C ASP A 177 -10.20 9.80 9.94
N VAL A 178 -10.48 8.91 10.90
CA VAL A 178 -9.50 8.00 11.48
C VAL A 178 -9.71 6.60 10.89
N VAL A 179 -8.64 6.03 10.35
CA VAL A 179 -8.61 4.64 9.88
C VAL A 179 -7.60 3.87 10.69
N ARG A 180 -8.01 2.73 11.21
CA ARG A 180 -7.16 1.81 11.96
C ARG A 180 -7.02 0.50 11.22
N PHE A 181 -5.78 0.06 11.04
CA PHE A 181 -5.40 -1.23 10.50
C PHE A 181 -4.79 -2.08 11.62
N ASP A 182 -5.50 -3.10 12.08
CA ASP A 182 -5.03 -4.08 13.05
C ASP A 182 -4.37 -5.25 12.30
N CYS A 183 -3.05 -5.29 12.31
CA CYS A 183 -2.23 -6.31 11.67
C CYS A 183 -1.95 -7.46 12.64
N ARG A 184 -2.13 -8.70 12.20
CA ARG A 184 -1.81 -9.92 12.95
C ARG A 184 -0.99 -10.91 12.12
N TRP A 185 -0.14 -11.67 12.79
CA TRP A 185 0.70 -12.71 12.19
C TRP A 185 1.01 -13.82 13.20
N SER A 186 1.38 -14.99 12.70
CA SER A 186 2.03 -16.04 13.48
C SER A 186 3.56 -15.86 13.45
N GLN A 187 4.22 -16.32 14.51
CA GLN A 187 5.68 -16.41 14.55
C GLN A 187 6.11 -17.80 14.07
N ARG A 188 7.25 -17.87 13.36
CA ARG A 188 7.94 -19.13 13.03
C ARG A 188 8.46 -19.86 14.27
#